data_AF-A0A530Y2B1-F1
#
_entry.id   AF-A0A530Y2B1-F1
#
_cell.length_a   1.000
_cell.length_b   1.000
_cell.length_c   1.000
_cell.angle_alpha   90.00
_cell.angle_beta   90.00
_cell.angle_gamma   90.00
#
_symmetry.space_group_name_H-M   'P 1'
#
loop_
_entity.id
_entity.type
_entity.pdbx_description
1 polymer ?
#
loop_
_entity_poly.entity_id
_entity_poly.type
_entity_poly.pdbx_seq_one_letter_code
_entity_poly.pdbx_strand_id
1 'polypeptide(L)'
;IFGASAMSDFGDVVPAAIEKAGGTVIRAGMPVDPGNLLVLGTLAGKRVIGAPGCARSPKENGFDWVLDRLIAGLDVTAEDIAGMAVGG
;
A
#
# COMPACT_ATOMS: atom_id res chain seq x y z
N ILE A 1 9.19 1.09 -0.74
CA ILE A 1 9.80 2.31 -1.33
C ILE A 1 9.15 3.50 -0.62
N PHE A 2 9.92 4.48 -0.16
CA PHE A 2 9.35 5.73 0.39
C PHE A 2 9.39 6.79 -0.71
N GLY A 3 8.23 7.13 -1.28
CA GLY A 3 8.10 8.27 -2.19
C GLY A 3 8.36 9.57 -1.43
N ALA A 4 9.03 10.53 -2.06
CA ALA A 4 9.13 11.90 -1.53
C ALA A 4 7.81 12.68 -1.66
N SER A 5 6.88 12.19 -2.48
CA SER A 5 5.53 12.71 -2.66
C SER A 5 4.49 11.70 -2.19
N ALA A 6 3.42 12.20 -1.59
CA ALA A 6 2.23 11.42 -1.27
C ALA A 6 1.53 11.01 -2.58
N MET A 7 1.03 9.76 -2.66
CA MET A 7 0.24 9.33 -3.81
C MET A 7 -0.96 10.28 -3.97
N SER A 8 -1.01 11.05 -5.06
CA SER A 8 -2.03 12.07 -5.31
C SER A 8 -3.22 11.49 -6.09
N ASP A 9 -2.98 10.47 -6.90
CA ASP A 9 -4.02 9.71 -7.61
C ASP A 9 -3.57 8.27 -7.95
N PHE A 10 -4.49 7.46 -8.49
CA PHE A 10 -4.24 6.06 -8.84
C PHE A 10 -3.24 5.85 -9.99
N GLY A 11 -2.89 6.92 -10.73
CA GLY A 11 -1.88 6.96 -11.79
C GLY A 11 -0.55 7.59 -11.34
N ASP A 12 -0.35 7.78 -10.04
CA ASP A 12 0.89 8.34 -9.50
C ASP A 12 2.12 7.48 -9.86
N VAL A 13 3.30 8.05 -9.66
CA VAL A 13 4.62 7.50 -9.97
C VAL A 13 4.81 6.10 -9.41
N VAL A 14 4.25 5.79 -8.23
CA VAL A 14 4.45 4.48 -7.58
C VAL A 14 3.71 3.33 -8.31
N PRO A 15 2.37 3.37 -8.50
CA PRO A 15 1.68 2.38 -9.33
C PRO A 15 2.28 2.27 -10.74
N ALA A 16 2.52 3.41 -11.39
CA ALA A 16 3.07 3.43 -12.74
C ALA A 16 4.49 2.84 -12.83
N ALA A 17 5.33 3.04 -11.80
CA ALA A 17 6.67 2.45 -11.75
C ALA A 17 6.62 0.93 -11.54
N ILE A 18 5.66 0.42 -10.75
CA ILE A 18 5.45 -1.02 -10.59
C ILE A 18 5.09 -1.64 -11.94
N GLU A 19 4.12 -1.07 -12.64
CA GLU A 19 3.70 -1.56 -13.96
C GLU A 19 4.81 -1.46 -15.00
N LYS A 20 5.51 -0.32 -15.07
CA LYS A 20 6.66 -0.13 -15.99
C LYS A 20 7.81 -1.11 -15.73
N ALA A 21 7.98 -1.55 -14.48
CA ALA A 21 8.96 -2.56 -14.12
C ALA A 21 8.51 -4.00 -14.46
N GLY A 22 7.31 -4.19 -15.01
CA GLY A 22 6.72 -5.49 -15.29
C GLY A 22 6.05 -6.14 -14.08
N GLY A 23 5.72 -5.33 -13.06
CA GLY A 23 4.98 -5.76 -11.89
C GLY A 23 3.46 -5.68 -12.07
N THR A 24 2.74 -5.98 -11.00
CA THR A 24 1.29 -5.91 -10.93
C THR A 24 0.88 -5.07 -9.72
N VAL A 25 -0.01 -4.10 -9.92
CA VAL A 25 -0.62 -3.34 -8.83
C VAL A 25 -1.81 -4.16 -8.32
N ILE A 26 -1.79 -4.50 -7.02
CA ILE A 26 -2.87 -5.22 -6.34
C ILE A 26 -3.90 -4.22 -5.84
N ARG A 27 -3.42 -3.13 -5.22
CA ARG A 27 -4.27 -2.09 -4.65
C ARG A 27 -3.51 -0.78 -4.67
N ALA A 28 -4.20 0.27 -5.10
CA ALA A 28 -3.81 1.63 -4.79
C ALA A 28 -4.91 2.21 -3.89
N GLY A 29 -4.51 2.89 -2.83
CA GLY A 29 -5.38 3.44 -1.82
C GLY A 29 -5.84 2.45 -0.75
N MET A 30 -6.17 2.98 0.42
CA MET A 30 -6.70 2.23 1.56
C MET A 30 -7.87 3.00 2.18
N PRO A 31 -8.95 2.35 2.62
CA PRO A 31 -10.10 3.04 3.18
C PRO A 31 -9.90 3.37 4.67
N VAL A 32 -8.72 3.85 5.05
CA VAL A 32 -8.31 4.13 6.44
C VAL A 32 -7.53 5.44 6.48
N ASP A 33 -7.79 6.28 7.47
CA ASP A 33 -7.04 7.52 7.73
C ASP A 33 -6.52 7.52 9.18
N PRO A 34 -5.20 7.60 9.43
CA PRO A 34 -4.10 7.73 8.46
C PRO A 34 -3.74 6.41 7.75
N GLY A 35 -3.41 6.49 6.46
CA GLY A 35 -2.94 5.34 5.65
C GLY A 35 -3.53 5.22 4.25
N ASN A 36 -4.45 6.12 3.93
CA ASN A 36 -5.26 6.13 2.71
C ASN A 36 -4.48 6.13 1.39
N LEU A 37 -3.21 6.48 1.41
CA LEU A 37 -2.35 6.59 0.23
C LEU A 37 -1.40 5.38 0.04
N LEU A 38 -1.69 4.26 0.70
CA LEU A 38 -0.95 3.01 0.52
C LEU A 38 -1.07 2.48 -0.91
N VAL A 39 0.03 1.94 -1.44
CA VAL A 39 0.03 1.15 -2.69
C VAL A 39 0.62 -0.23 -2.40
N LEU A 40 -0.06 -1.28 -2.82
CA LEU A 40 0.39 -2.66 -2.75
C LEU A 40 0.48 -3.24 -4.16
N GLY A 41 1.60 -3.91 -4.45
CA GLY A 41 1.79 -4.62 -5.69
C GLY A 41 2.82 -5.74 -5.58
N THR A 42 3.15 -6.34 -6.71
CA THR A 42 4.16 -7.37 -6.84
C THR A 42 5.11 -7.05 -7.98
N LEU A 43 6.39 -7.35 -7.79
CA LEU A 43 7.42 -7.24 -8.82
C LEU A 43 8.36 -8.44 -8.70
N ALA A 44 8.51 -9.22 -9.77
CA ALA A 44 9.36 -10.41 -9.81
C ALA A 44 9.13 -11.37 -8.62
N GLY A 45 7.87 -11.63 -8.28
CA GLY A 45 7.48 -12.50 -7.15
C GLY A 45 7.66 -11.88 -5.76
N LYS A 46 8.11 -10.62 -5.66
CA LYS A 46 8.27 -9.91 -4.38
C LYS A 46 7.15 -8.91 -4.17
N ARG A 47 6.71 -8.76 -2.92
CA ARG A 47 5.73 -7.74 -2.51
C ARG A 47 6.40 -6.36 -2.54
N VAL A 48 5.71 -5.38 -3.13
CA VAL A 48 6.12 -3.98 -3.19
C VAL A 48 5.06 -3.15 -2.46
N ILE A 49 5.51 -2.36 -1.49
CA ILE A 49 4.67 -1.43 -0.75
C ILE A 49 5.15 0.00 -1.01
N GLY A 50 4.23 0.83 -1.51
CA GLY A 50 4.34 2.28 -1.51
C GLY A 50 3.80 2.80 -0.19
N ALA A 51 4.71 3.24 0.69
CA ALA A 51 4.35 3.73 2.00
C ALA A 51 3.86 5.19 1.92
N PRO A 52 2.73 5.54 2.57
CA PRO A 52 2.25 6.91 2.62
C PRO A 52 3.21 7.79 3.44
N GLY A 53 3.21 9.11 3.21
CA GLY A 53 4.09 10.02 3.96
C GLY A 53 3.90 9.97 5.48
N CYS A 54 2.66 9.70 5.93
CA CYS A 54 2.32 9.51 7.33
C CYS A 54 2.89 8.23 7.96
N ALA A 55 3.43 7.28 7.19
CA ALA A 55 4.10 6.08 7.73
C ALA A 55 5.39 6.40 8.50
N ARG A 56 5.88 7.65 8.46
CA ARG A 56 7.01 8.12 9.27
C ARG A 56 6.61 8.52 10.70
N SER A 57 5.32 8.65 10.95
CA SER A 57 4.77 8.99 12.27
C SER A 57 4.82 7.77 13.19
N PRO A 58 5.03 7.95 14.52
CA PRO A 58 4.89 6.86 15.49
C PRO A 58 3.42 6.50 15.78
N LYS A 59 2.46 7.23 15.22
CA LYS A 59 1.03 6.89 15.32
C LYS A 59 0.72 5.73 14.40
N GLU A 60 -0.07 4.79 14.90
CA GLU A 60 -0.60 3.67 14.13
C GLU A 60 -1.25 4.15 12.83
N ASN A 61 -0.91 3.44 11.75
CA ASN A 61 -1.29 3.74 10.38
C ASN A 61 -1.84 2.46 9.73
N GLY A 62 -2.79 2.59 8.82
CA GLY A 62 -3.25 1.45 8.02
C GLY A 62 -2.11 0.72 7.27
N PHE A 63 -1.02 1.42 6.95
CA PHE A 63 0.22 0.84 6.45
C PHE A 63 0.81 -0.22 7.40
N ASP A 64 0.81 0.02 8.71
CA ASP A 64 1.40 -0.89 9.70
C ASP A 64 0.64 -2.22 9.70
N TRP A 65 -0.70 -2.19 9.58
CA TRP A 65 -1.51 -3.40 9.50
C TRP A 65 -1.20 -4.26 8.27
N VAL A 66 -0.97 -3.61 7.12
CA VAL A 66 -0.56 -4.31 5.89
C VAL A 66 0.85 -4.87 6.04
N LEU A 67 1.77 -4.10 6.63
CA LEU A 67 3.15 -4.51 6.85
C LEU A 67 3.25 -5.72 7.78
N ASP A 68 2.52 -5.70 8.90
CA ASP A 68 2.49 -6.78 9.89
C ASP A 68 2.03 -8.11 9.27
N ARG A 69 0.96 -8.08 8.46
CA ARG A 69 0.48 -9.27 7.75
C ARG A 69 1.53 -9.82 6.81
N LEU A 70 2.15 -8.97 6.00
CA LEU A 70 3.15 -9.40 5.02
C LEU A 70 4.41 -9.96 5.69
N ILE A 71 4.86 -9.36 6.81
CA ILE A 71 5.98 -9.88 7.60
C ILE A 71 5.63 -11.22 8.26
N ALA A 72 4.38 -11.41 8.67
CA ALA A 72 3.87 -12.68 9.17
C ALA A 72 3.69 -13.75 8.07
N GLY A 73 4.02 -13.45 6.80
CA GLY A 73 3.82 -14.34 5.67
C GLY A 73 2.36 -14.51 5.25
N LEU A 74 1.47 -13.64 5.75
CA LEU A 74 0.08 -13.60 5.33
C LEU A 74 -0.03 -12.74 4.07
N ASP A 75 -0.61 -13.32 3.04
CA ASP A 75 -0.95 -12.57 1.84
C ASP A 75 -2.01 -11.51 2.15
N VAL A 76 -1.89 -10.39 1.46
CA VAL A 76 -2.83 -9.27 1.52
C VAL A 76 -3.39 -9.05 0.12
N THR A 77 -4.70 -9.19 -0.01
CA THR A 77 -5.47 -8.95 -1.23
C THR A 77 -6.07 -7.55 -1.22
N ALA A 78 -6.59 -7.12 -2.36
CA ALA A 78 -7.34 -5.87 -2.45
C ALA A 78 -8.61 -5.89 -1.57
N GLU A 79 -9.23 -7.06 -1.41
CA GLU A 79 -10.43 -7.26 -0.58
C GLU A 79 -10.09 -7.18 0.92
N ASP A 80 -8.96 -7.75 1.35
CA ASP A 80 -8.46 -7.59 2.72
C ASP A 80 -8.29 -6.11 3.06
N ILE A 81 -7.71 -5.32 2.14
CA ILE A 81 -7.50 -3.88 2.35
C ILE A 81 -8.84 -3.13 2.36
N ALA A 82 -9.79 -3.50 1.50
CA ALA A 82 -11.12 -2.90 1.48
C ALA A 82 -11.83 -3.09 2.83
N GLY A 83 -11.73 -4.27 3.43
CA GLY A 83 -12.34 -4.60 4.73
C GLY A 83 -11.68 -3.97 5.97
N MET A 84 -10.60 -3.19 5.83
CA MET A 84 -9.93 -2.55 6.96
C MET A 84 -10.60 -1.25 7.44
N ALA A 85 -11.62 -0.75 6.73
CA ALA A 85 -12.38 0.42 7.14
C ALA A 85 -13.33 0.13 8.31
N VAL A 86 -13.62 1.16 9.11
CA VAL A 86 -14.76 1.11 10.03
C VAL A 86 -16.04 1.30 9.20
N GLY A 87 -16.76 0.21 8.93
CA GLY A 87 -18.03 0.23 8.21
C GLY A 87 -18.19 -0.81 7.10
N GLY A 88 -17.10 -1.47 6.70
CA GLY A 88 -17.10 -2.41 5.56
C GLY A 88 -16.93 -1.70 4.22
#